data_AF-A0A2E0W9L1-F1
#
_entry.id   AF-A0A2E0W9L1-F1
#
_cell.length_a   1.000
_cell.length_b   1.000
_cell.length_c   1.000
_cell.angle_alpha   90.00
_cell.angle_beta   90.00
_cell.angle_gamma   90.00
#
_symmetry.space_group_name_H-M   'P 1'
#
loop_
_entity.id
_entity.type
_entity.pdbx_description
1 polymer ?
#
loop_
_entity_poly.entity_id
_entity_poly.type
_entity_poly.pdbx_seq_one_letter_code
_entity_poly.pdbx_strand_id
1 'polypeptide(L)'
;MATRRVTAAIVGVIAAVAVTGASNSVAFAAEPVDPANAPSQVVLEVDKRVRANYLLESRVTVVVAPADYNGKISAIRGGEEIASSVAANGQAELSIPAEKLGSLRVRIVAADAPGFTGTAVPILMVSSGVRLRKGDRHPVVPKLVQHLSKSKYLVPQAGKRYSPAVSDVVMAFQKVHNLPRTGQMNRQTWQKLAKSGRVQPRYRGKGIHLEVDKTRQIMMLVRNGKVRATLHVSTGKTGNTPEGRYPIFAKGIGSLYRFMSFKGNFGIHGYVPVPAQPASAGCVREPMWAADWFYNRTPIGASIYIYR
;
A
#
# COMPACT_ATOMS: atom_id res chain seq x y z
N MET A 1 -51.00 27.60 -55.16
CA MET A 1 -49.82 27.44 -56.05
C MET A 1 -48.60 27.25 -55.14
N ALA A 2 -47.73 26.25 -55.23
CA ALA A 2 -47.60 25.08 -56.08
C ALA A 2 -46.72 24.04 -55.34
N THR A 3 -47.23 22.81 -55.27
CA THR A 3 -46.57 21.50 -55.46
C THR A 3 -45.09 21.24 -55.13
N ARG A 4 -44.90 20.17 -54.32
CA ARG A 4 -43.96 19.03 -54.45
C ARG A 4 -42.84 19.11 -55.50
N ARG A 5 -41.64 18.61 -55.15
CA ARG A 5 -41.10 17.32 -55.65
C ARG A 5 -39.74 16.93 -55.04
N VAL A 6 -39.66 15.63 -54.73
CA VAL A 6 -38.46 14.81 -54.52
C VAL A 6 -37.78 14.56 -55.88
N THR A 7 -36.44 14.52 -55.92
CA THR A 7 -35.72 13.75 -56.95
C THR A 7 -34.40 13.21 -56.43
N ALA A 8 -34.14 11.95 -56.80
CA ALA A 8 -32.99 11.11 -56.48
C ALA A 8 -31.91 11.14 -57.59
N ALA A 9 -30.91 10.28 -57.41
CA ALA A 9 -29.79 9.87 -58.29
C ALA A 9 -28.45 10.57 -57.94
N ILE A 10 -27.26 9.94 -57.98
CA ILE A 10 -26.69 8.99 -58.94
C ILE A 10 -25.55 8.18 -58.28
N VAL A 11 -25.70 6.85 -58.27
CA VAL A 11 -24.77 5.78 -58.67
C VAL A 11 -23.29 6.17 -58.95
N GLY A 12 -22.36 5.62 -58.17
CA GLY A 12 -20.93 5.54 -58.52
C GLY A 12 -20.47 4.08 -58.52
N VAL A 13 -20.30 3.52 -59.72
CA VAL A 13 -19.75 2.18 -59.98
C VAL A 13 -18.23 2.25 -59.91
N ILE A 14 -17.59 1.37 -59.13
CA ILE A 14 -16.21 0.93 -59.40
C ILE A 14 -16.22 -0.59 -59.45
N ALA A 15 -15.94 -1.08 -60.65
CA ALA A 15 -15.74 -2.48 -60.98
C ALA A 15 -14.44 -2.97 -60.35
N ALA A 16 -14.50 -4.11 -59.64
CA ALA A 16 -13.34 -4.94 -59.35
C ALA A 16 -13.44 -6.22 -60.17
N VAL A 17 -12.40 -6.45 -60.94
CA VAL A 17 -12.18 -7.53 -61.90
C VAL A 17 -12.33 -8.90 -61.25
N ALA A 18 -13.10 -9.77 -61.90
CA ALA A 18 -13.23 -11.18 -61.54
C ALA A 18 -11.93 -11.93 -61.88
N VAL A 19 -11.30 -12.51 -60.86
CA VAL A 19 -10.37 -13.64 -61.04
C VAL A 19 -11.20 -14.90 -60.80
N THR A 20 -11.40 -15.66 -61.88
CA THR A 20 -12.10 -16.94 -61.89
C THR A 20 -11.23 -18.00 -61.22
N GLY A 21 -11.52 -18.27 -59.94
CA GLY A 21 -11.11 -19.48 -59.24
C GLY A 21 -12.36 -20.27 -58.87
N ALA A 22 -12.64 -21.34 -59.60
CA ALA A 22 -13.73 -22.25 -59.27
C ALA A 22 -13.38 -23.01 -57.98
N SER A 23 -13.95 -22.58 -56.86
CA SER A 23 -14.06 -23.37 -55.64
C SER A 23 -15.51 -23.30 -55.19
N ASN A 24 -16.18 -24.45 -55.22
CA ASN A 24 -17.53 -24.64 -54.71
C ASN A 24 -17.60 -24.20 -53.25
N SER A 25 -17.96 -22.94 -52.99
CA SER A 25 -18.36 -22.50 -51.66
C SER A 25 -19.79 -22.96 -51.44
N VAL A 26 -19.94 -24.12 -50.81
CA VAL A 26 -21.20 -24.49 -50.16
C VAL A 26 -21.41 -23.46 -49.07
N ALA A 27 -22.34 -22.52 -49.30
CA ALA A 27 -22.83 -21.66 -48.25
C ALA A 27 -23.58 -22.54 -47.25
N PHE A 28 -22.94 -22.90 -46.15
CA PHE A 28 -23.67 -23.34 -44.97
C PHE A 28 -24.49 -22.14 -44.52
N ALA A 29 -25.77 -22.13 -44.87
CA ALA A 29 -26.75 -21.34 -44.16
C ALA A 29 -26.59 -21.72 -42.68
N ALA A 30 -26.25 -20.76 -41.83
CA ALA A 30 -26.34 -20.97 -40.40
C ALA A 30 -27.76 -21.43 -40.12
N GLU A 31 -27.92 -22.64 -39.59
CA GLU A 31 -29.24 -23.15 -39.22
C GLU A 31 -29.94 -22.11 -38.34
N PRO A 32 -31.24 -21.85 -38.57
CA PRO A 32 -32.00 -20.97 -37.71
C PRO A 32 -31.94 -21.54 -36.28
N VAL A 33 -31.29 -20.80 -35.38
CA VAL A 33 -31.28 -21.14 -33.94
C VAL A 33 -32.73 -21.15 -33.50
N ASP A 34 -33.25 -22.32 -33.11
CA ASP A 34 -34.57 -22.45 -32.51
C ASP A 34 -34.66 -21.47 -31.32
N PRO A 35 -35.61 -20.51 -31.31
CA PRO A 35 -35.74 -19.56 -30.20
C PRO A 35 -35.96 -20.25 -28.84
N ALA A 36 -36.36 -21.54 -28.81
CA ALA A 36 -36.44 -22.34 -27.59
C ALA A 36 -35.07 -22.80 -27.03
N ASN A 37 -33.99 -22.76 -27.83
CA ASN A 37 -32.62 -23.16 -27.46
C ASN A 37 -31.62 -22.00 -27.45
N ALA A 38 -32.09 -20.75 -27.46
CA ALA A 38 -31.22 -19.60 -27.30
C ALA A 38 -30.55 -19.63 -25.91
N PRO A 39 -29.25 -19.33 -25.80
CA PRO A 39 -28.57 -19.33 -24.52
C PRO A 39 -29.17 -18.28 -23.58
N SER A 40 -29.36 -18.66 -22.32
CA SER A 40 -29.86 -17.75 -21.28
C SER A 40 -28.81 -16.70 -20.93
N GLN A 41 -29.20 -15.44 -20.86
CA GLN A 41 -28.27 -14.39 -20.45
C GLN A 41 -27.99 -14.47 -18.95
N VAL A 42 -26.71 -14.49 -18.57
CA VAL A 42 -26.31 -14.40 -17.17
C VAL A 42 -26.55 -12.98 -16.66
N VAL A 43 -27.10 -12.87 -15.46
CA VAL A 43 -27.26 -11.63 -14.72
C VAL A 43 -26.40 -11.69 -13.46
N LEU A 44 -25.66 -10.61 -13.20
CA LEU A 44 -24.85 -10.46 -12.01
C LEU A 44 -25.39 -9.32 -11.16
N GLU A 45 -25.65 -9.61 -9.89
CA GLU A 45 -25.97 -8.61 -8.88
C GLU A 45 -24.81 -8.54 -7.87
N VAL A 46 -24.26 -7.33 -7.74
CA VAL A 46 -23.09 -7.05 -6.91
C VAL A 46 -23.15 -5.59 -6.45
N ASP A 47 -22.63 -5.32 -5.25
CA ASP A 47 -22.48 -3.94 -4.78
C ASP A 47 -21.58 -3.15 -5.74
N LYS A 48 -22.15 -2.12 -6.35
CA LYS A 48 -21.44 -1.23 -7.28
C LYS A 48 -20.35 -0.43 -6.58
N ARG A 49 -20.34 -0.34 -5.24
CA ARG A 49 -19.37 0.44 -4.47
C ARG A 49 -18.87 -0.25 -3.21
N VAL A 50 -17.93 -1.16 -3.39
CA VAL A 50 -17.33 -1.96 -2.31
C VAL A 50 -16.30 -1.17 -1.49
N ARG A 51 -16.36 -1.25 -0.16
CA ARG A 51 -15.24 -0.80 0.71
C ARG A 51 -14.12 -1.84 0.72
N ALA A 52 -12.91 -1.40 0.40
CA ALA A 52 -11.77 -2.29 0.21
C ALA A 52 -10.69 -2.12 1.27
N ASN A 53 -10.12 -3.22 1.73
CA ASN A 53 -9.11 -3.25 2.78
C ASN A 53 -7.70 -3.06 2.18
N TYR A 54 -7.10 -1.88 2.34
CA TYR A 54 -5.77 -1.60 1.79
C TYR A 54 -4.73 -2.64 2.27
N LEU A 55 -3.91 -3.15 1.35
CA LEU A 55 -2.90 -4.20 1.57
C LEU A 55 -3.47 -5.59 1.95
N LEU A 56 -4.79 -5.77 1.85
CA LEU A 56 -5.48 -7.02 2.07
C LEU A 56 -6.40 -7.35 0.88
N GLU A 57 -6.84 -8.59 0.83
CA GLU A 57 -7.94 -9.00 -0.05
C GLU A 57 -9.28 -8.53 0.54
N SER A 58 -10.18 -8.15 -0.34
CA SER A 58 -11.55 -7.77 -0.01
C SER A 58 -12.48 -8.76 -0.68
N ARG A 59 -13.29 -9.43 0.13
CA ARG A 59 -14.29 -10.38 -0.35
C ARG A 59 -15.43 -9.62 -1.01
N VAL A 60 -15.82 -10.05 -2.20
CA VAL A 60 -16.95 -9.53 -2.96
C VAL A 60 -17.84 -10.70 -3.31
N THR A 61 -19.03 -10.71 -2.71
CA THR A 61 -20.08 -11.67 -3.05
C THR A 61 -20.83 -11.18 -4.28
N VAL A 62 -21.00 -12.06 -5.25
CA VAL A 62 -21.72 -11.83 -6.50
C VAL A 62 -22.89 -12.80 -6.51
N VAL A 63 -24.10 -12.27 -6.59
CA VAL A 63 -25.30 -13.08 -6.86
C VAL A 63 -25.39 -13.28 -8.37
N VAL A 64 -25.66 -14.52 -8.77
CA VAL A 64 -25.64 -14.96 -10.16
C VAL A 64 -26.98 -15.60 -10.50
N ALA A 65 -27.60 -15.14 -11.57
CA ALA A 65 -28.80 -15.73 -12.13
C ALA A 65 -28.57 -16.08 -13.61
N PRO A 66 -29.13 -17.19 -14.12
CA PRO A 66 -29.83 -18.25 -13.40
C PRO A 66 -28.96 -19.01 -12.38
N ALA A 67 -29.57 -19.63 -11.36
CA ALA A 67 -28.84 -20.20 -10.21
C ALA A 67 -28.04 -21.47 -10.55
N ASP A 68 -28.37 -22.12 -11.65
CA ASP A 68 -27.71 -23.26 -12.26
C ASP A 68 -26.51 -22.87 -13.14
N TYR A 69 -26.27 -21.57 -13.37
CA TYR A 69 -25.02 -21.12 -13.98
C TYR A 69 -23.83 -21.51 -13.10
N ASN A 70 -22.93 -22.30 -13.68
CA ASN A 70 -21.74 -22.86 -13.03
C ASN A 70 -20.43 -22.42 -13.71
N GLY A 71 -20.48 -21.33 -14.49
CA GLY A 71 -19.33 -20.81 -15.21
C GLY A 71 -18.38 -19.96 -14.34
N LYS A 72 -17.28 -19.54 -14.95
CA LYS A 72 -16.24 -18.74 -14.29
C LYS A 72 -16.71 -17.30 -14.09
N ILE A 73 -16.53 -16.80 -12.88
CA ILE A 73 -16.66 -15.39 -12.54
C ILE A 73 -15.27 -14.80 -12.30
N SER A 74 -14.94 -13.71 -13.00
CA SER A 74 -13.63 -13.06 -12.94
C SER A 74 -13.74 -11.59 -12.55
N ALA A 75 -12.83 -11.13 -11.69
CA ALA A 75 -12.57 -9.71 -11.47
C ALA A 75 -11.46 -9.26 -12.43
N ILE A 76 -11.78 -8.34 -13.34
CA ILE A 76 -10.85 -7.81 -14.33
C ILE A 76 -10.52 -6.35 -14.04
N ARG A 77 -9.23 -6.01 -14.10
CA ARG A 77 -8.73 -4.64 -13.95
C ARG A 77 -7.69 -4.36 -15.03
N GLY A 78 -7.92 -3.31 -15.83
CA GLY A 78 -6.95 -2.89 -16.84
C GLY A 78 -6.68 -3.96 -17.92
N GLY A 79 -7.63 -4.87 -18.14
CA GLY A 79 -7.48 -6.01 -19.05
C GLY A 79 -6.96 -7.29 -18.39
N GLU A 80 -6.44 -7.23 -17.17
CA GLU A 80 -5.91 -8.39 -16.46
C GLU A 80 -6.93 -8.97 -15.46
N GLU A 81 -7.01 -10.30 -15.39
CA GLU A 81 -7.75 -11.00 -14.35
C GLU A 81 -6.97 -10.93 -13.03
N ILE A 82 -7.58 -10.33 -12.01
CA ILE A 82 -6.96 -10.12 -10.69
C ILE A 82 -7.54 -11.02 -9.59
N ALA A 83 -8.68 -11.66 -9.87
CA ALA A 83 -9.25 -12.72 -9.06
C ALA A 83 -10.27 -13.50 -9.90
N SER A 84 -10.51 -14.76 -9.55
CA SER A 84 -11.57 -15.55 -10.16
C SER A 84 -12.18 -16.51 -9.16
N SER A 85 -13.41 -16.92 -9.44
CA SER A 85 -14.15 -17.96 -8.73
C SER A 85 -15.06 -18.68 -9.72
N VAL A 86 -15.73 -19.72 -9.27
CA VAL A 86 -16.73 -20.44 -10.05
C VAL A 86 -18.08 -20.20 -9.41
N ALA A 87 -19.09 -19.87 -10.21
CA ALA A 87 -20.44 -19.73 -9.71
C ALA A 87 -20.99 -21.08 -9.26
N ALA A 88 -21.68 -21.10 -8.14
CA ALA A 88 -22.37 -22.28 -7.63
C ALA A 88 -23.60 -21.84 -6.84
N ASN A 89 -24.73 -22.51 -7.08
CA ASN A 89 -25.99 -22.27 -6.37
C ASN A 89 -26.39 -20.78 -6.38
N GLY A 90 -26.25 -20.13 -7.55
CA GLY A 90 -26.56 -18.72 -7.76
C GLY A 90 -25.65 -17.71 -7.07
N GLN A 91 -24.43 -18.10 -6.65
CA GLN A 91 -23.47 -17.17 -6.05
C GLN A 91 -22.03 -17.45 -6.46
N ALA A 92 -21.18 -16.43 -6.35
CA ALA A 92 -19.73 -16.55 -6.39
C ALA A 92 -19.08 -15.59 -5.38
N GLU A 93 -18.01 -16.02 -4.71
CA GLU A 93 -17.20 -15.16 -3.83
C GLU A 93 -15.84 -14.90 -4.48
N LEU A 94 -15.50 -13.62 -4.67
CA LEU A 94 -14.22 -13.17 -5.20
C LEU A 94 -13.38 -12.54 -4.09
N SER A 95 -12.14 -12.98 -3.94
CA SER A 95 -11.14 -12.35 -3.06
C SER A 95 -10.29 -11.38 -3.88
N ILE A 96 -10.67 -10.10 -3.89
CA ILE A 96 -10.05 -9.09 -4.76
C ILE A 96 -8.98 -8.29 -3.98
N PRO A 97 -7.71 -8.26 -4.40
CA PRO A 97 -6.66 -7.53 -3.70
C PRO A 97 -6.79 -6.01 -3.87
N ALA A 98 -6.70 -5.27 -2.77
CA ALA A 98 -6.66 -3.81 -2.78
C ALA A 98 -5.24 -3.28 -2.58
N GLU A 99 -4.47 -3.26 -3.67
CA GLU A 99 -3.04 -2.94 -3.65
C GLU A 99 -2.73 -1.44 -3.60
N LYS A 100 -3.73 -0.60 -3.91
CA LYS A 100 -3.59 0.86 -3.95
C LYS A 100 -4.65 1.53 -3.08
N LEU A 101 -4.26 2.61 -2.41
CA LEU A 101 -5.21 3.49 -1.74
C LEU A 101 -5.98 4.31 -2.77
N GLY A 102 -7.23 4.63 -2.44
CA GLY A 102 -8.15 5.36 -3.30
C GLY A 102 -9.12 4.43 -4.00
N SER A 103 -9.51 4.82 -5.21
CA SER A 103 -10.52 4.13 -6.00
C SER A 103 -9.89 3.15 -6.97
N LEU A 104 -10.47 1.95 -7.02
CA LEU A 104 -10.09 0.85 -7.90
C LEU A 104 -11.34 0.44 -8.68
N ARG A 105 -11.35 0.69 -9.99
CA ARG A 105 -12.40 0.20 -10.89
C ARG A 105 -12.10 -1.24 -11.28
N VAL A 106 -13.08 -2.12 -11.11
CA VAL A 106 -13.00 -3.54 -11.45
C VAL A 106 -14.24 -3.89 -12.26
N ARG A 107 -14.10 -4.74 -13.28
CA ARG A 107 -15.22 -5.36 -13.97
C ARG A 107 -15.39 -6.77 -13.44
N ILE A 108 -16.56 -7.10 -12.93
CA ILE A 108 -16.93 -8.48 -12.62
C ILE A 108 -17.50 -9.07 -13.91
N VAL A 109 -16.95 -10.19 -14.38
CA VAL A 109 -17.27 -10.81 -15.67
C VAL A 109 -17.69 -12.24 -15.43
N ALA A 110 -18.87 -12.61 -15.91
CA ALA A 110 -19.27 -13.99 -16.11
C ALA A 110 -18.86 -14.41 -17.53
N ALA A 111 -18.10 -15.49 -17.65
CA ALA A 111 -17.73 -16.05 -18.94
C ALA A 111 -18.93 -16.70 -19.63
N ASP A 112 -18.88 -16.82 -20.96
CA ASP A 112 -19.79 -17.70 -21.69
C ASP A 112 -19.65 -19.14 -21.19
N ALA A 113 -20.76 -19.85 -21.12
CA ALA A 113 -20.82 -21.26 -20.73
C ALA A 113 -21.88 -21.98 -21.59
N PRO A 114 -21.87 -23.32 -21.68
CA PRO A 114 -22.88 -24.04 -22.45
C PRO A 114 -24.30 -23.64 -22.01
N GLY A 115 -25.11 -23.15 -22.95
CA GLY A 115 -26.47 -22.67 -22.66
C GLY A 115 -26.55 -21.28 -22.02
N PHE A 116 -25.44 -20.58 -21.82
CA PHE A 116 -25.40 -19.27 -21.18
C PHE A 116 -24.50 -18.26 -21.89
N THR A 117 -25.02 -17.05 -22.08
CA THR A 117 -24.22 -15.91 -22.56
C THR A 117 -23.73 -15.09 -21.36
N GLY A 118 -22.42 -14.87 -21.32
CA GLY A 118 -21.75 -14.12 -20.27
C GLY A 118 -22.17 -12.65 -20.20
N THR A 119 -21.79 -12.01 -19.11
CA THR A 119 -22.09 -10.59 -18.86
C THR A 119 -20.96 -9.94 -18.07
N ALA A 120 -20.98 -8.62 -17.98
CA ALA A 120 -20.00 -7.90 -17.18
C ALA A 120 -20.60 -6.66 -16.51
N VAL A 121 -20.28 -6.48 -15.23
CA VAL A 121 -20.76 -5.36 -14.42
C VAL A 121 -19.58 -4.62 -13.79
N PRO A 122 -19.47 -3.29 -13.96
CA PRO A 122 -18.42 -2.53 -13.30
C PRO A 122 -18.75 -2.31 -11.83
N ILE A 123 -17.74 -2.43 -10.97
CA ILE A 123 -17.77 -2.04 -9.56
C ILE A 123 -16.64 -1.04 -9.26
N LEU A 124 -16.87 -0.21 -8.25
CA LEU A 124 -15.89 0.73 -7.72
C LEU A 124 -15.49 0.33 -6.31
N MET A 125 -14.30 -0.25 -6.17
CA MET A 125 -13.71 -0.52 -4.87
C MET A 125 -13.05 0.74 -4.31
N VAL A 126 -13.31 1.08 -3.05
CA VAL A 126 -12.72 2.27 -2.39
C VAL A 126 -11.92 1.85 -1.17
N SER A 127 -10.62 2.12 -1.19
CA SER A 127 -9.71 1.81 -0.09
C SER A 127 -9.18 3.07 0.58
N SER A 128 -9.48 3.24 1.86
CA SER A 128 -9.01 4.39 2.68
C SER A 128 -7.96 4.03 3.72
N GLY A 129 -7.63 2.74 3.85
CA GLY A 129 -6.96 2.20 5.02
C GLY A 129 -7.86 2.18 6.25
N VAL A 130 -7.55 1.30 7.19
CA VAL A 130 -8.25 1.18 8.48
C VAL A 130 -7.59 2.07 9.53
N ARG A 131 -8.37 2.63 10.46
CA ARG A 131 -7.78 3.36 11.59
C ARG A 131 -7.15 2.36 12.56
N LEU A 132 -5.88 2.54 12.91
CA LEU A 132 -5.19 1.71 13.91
C LEU A 132 -4.55 2.57 15.00
N ARG A 133 -4.69 2.13 16.24
CA ARG A 133 -4.09 2.70 17.46
C ARG A 133 -3.54 1.59 18.35
N LYS A 134 -2.74 1.98 19.36
CA LYS A 134 -2.18 1.06 20.36
C LYS A 134 -3.26 0.14 20.93
N GLY A 135 -3.02 -1.17 20.88
CA GLY A 135 -3.93 -2.20 21.39
C GLY A 135 -4.76 -2.91 20.32
N ASP A 136 -5.01 -2.27 19.17
CA ASP A 136 -5.83 -2.83 18.11
C ASP A 136 -5.24 -4.14 17.56
N ARG A 137 -6.12 -5.04 17.12
CA ARG A 137 -5.77 -6.26 16.39
C ARG A 137 -6.32 -6.14 14.97
N HIS A 138 -5.46 -6.28 13.96
CA HIS A 138 -5.91 -6.26 12.56
C HIS A 138 -4.97 -7.07 11.65
N PRO A 139 -5.49 -7.84 10.68
CA PRO A 139 -4.66 -8.60 9.71
C PRO A 139 -3.71 -7.74 8.87
N VAL A 140 -3.94 -6.44 8.78
CA VAL A 140 -3.09 -5.50 8.02
C VAL A 140 -1.79 -5.13 8.74
N VAL A 141 -1.71 -5.31 10.07
CA VAL A 141 -0.55 -4.86 10.86
C VAL A 141 0.77 -5.47 10.38
N PRO A 142 0.87 -6.78 10.08
CA PRO A 142 2.08 -7.37 9.50
C PRO A 142 2.48 -6.72 8.17
N LYS A 143 1.51 -6.40 7.30
CA LYS A 143 1.77 -5.75 5.99
C LYS A 143 2.24 -4.31 6.17
N LEU A 144 1.66 -3.57 7.13
CA LEU A 144 2.13 -2.24 7.53
C LEU A 144 3.59 -2.28 8.00
N VAL A 145 3.90 -3.18 8.94
CA VAL A 145 5.25 -3.36 9.49
C VAL A 145 6.24 -3.73 8.39
N GLN A 146 5.87 -4.63 7.49
CA GLN A 146 6.68 -5.01 6.34
C GLN A 146 6.95 -3.81 5.42
N HIS A 147 5.93 -2.98 5.14
CA HIS A 147 6.08 -1.79 4.31
C HIS A 147 7.04 -0.77 4.95
N LEU A 148 6.89 -0.49 6.25
CA LEU A 148 7.77 0.42 6.99
C LEU A 148 9.22 -0.11 7.05
N SER A 149 9.42 -1.41 7.21
CA SER A 149 10.74 -2.04 7.15
C SER A 149 11.42 -1.85 5.79
N LYS A 150 10.67 -2.04 4.68
CA LYS A 150 11.16 -1.79 3.32
C LYS A 150 11.59 -0.32 3.11
N SER A 151 10.93 0.61 3.80
CA SER A 151 11.24 2.05 3.81
C SER A 151 12.34 2.47 4.81
N LYS A 152 13.01 1.50 5.45
CA LYS A 152 14.14 1.69 6.37
C LYS A 152 13.78 2.28 7.74
N TYR A 153 12.55 2.08 8.20
CA TYR A 153 12.22 2.25 9.60
C TYR A 153 12.65 1.02 10.40
N LEU A 154 13.14 1.21 11.62
CA LEU A 154 13.35 0.09 12.54
C LEU A 154 11.98 -0.41 12.98
N VAL A 155 11.75 -1.71 12.91
CA VAL A 155 10.47 -2.32 13.25
C VAL A 155 10.61 -3.42 14.30
N PRO A 156 9.61 -3.62 15.17
CA PRO A 156 9.55 -4.81 16.01
C PRO A 156 9.24 -6.06 15.18
N GLN A 157 9.30 -7.23 15.82
CA GLN A 157 8.81 -8.46 15.22
C GLN A 157 7.34 -8.29 14.78
N ALA A 158 7.02 -8.76 13.57
CA ALA A 158 5.69 -8.61 13.01
C ALA A 158 4.68 -9.53 13.72
N GLY A 159 3.52 -8.98 14.04
CA GLY A 159 2.37 -9.70 14.59
C GLY A 159 1.07 -8.99 14.20
N LYS A 160 -0.09 -9.57 14.54
CA LYS A 160 -1.41 -8.99 14.23
C LYS A 160 -1.83 -7.85 15.18
N ARG A 161 -1.06 -7.57 16.24
CA ARG A 161 -1.34 -6.52 17.22
C ARG A 161 -0.58 -5.24 16.88
N TYR A 162 -1.28 -4.11 16.93
CA TYR A 162 -0.69 -2.78 16.89
C TYR A 162 -0.10 -2.45 18.27
N SER A 163 1.10 -2.97 18.51
CA SER A 163 1.80 -2.83 19.80
C SER A 163 2.30 -1.40 20.03
N PRO A 164 2.72 -1.04 21.27
CA PRO A 164 3.41 0.22 21.53
C PRO A 164 4.63 0.42 20.61
N ALA A 165 5.41 -0.62 20.36
CA ALA A 165 6.54 -0.55 19.43
C ALA A 165 6.10 -0.24 18.00
N VAL A 166 5.02 -0.84 17.49
CA VAL A 166 4.47 -0.48 16.16
C VAL A 166 4.04 1.00 16.12
N SER A 167 3.42 1.49 17.19
CA SER A 167 3.04 2.90 17.32
C SER A 167 4.25 3.85 17.28
N ASP A 168 5.38 3.44 17.87
CA ASP A 168 6.64 4.19 17.84
C ASP A 168 7.21 4.28 16.41
N VAL A 169 7.15 3.17 15.65
CA VAL A 169 7.54 3.16 14.23
C VAL A 169 6.66 4.10 13.41
N VAL A 170 5.34 4.06 13.63
CA VAL A 170 4.41 4.95 12.93
C VAL A 170 4.64 6.40 13.31
N MET A 171 4.99 6.69 14.57
CA MET A 171 5.41 8.04 14.96
C MET A 171 6.69 8.48 14.25
N ALA A 172 7.67 7.58 14.07
CA ALA A 172 8.87 7.86 13.29
C ALA A 172 8.53 8.22 11.84
N PHE A 173 7.63 7.46 11.22
CA PHE A 173 7.10 7.75 9.88
C PHE A 173 6.44 9.12 9.82
N GLN A 174 5.55 9.42 10.77
CA GLN A 174 4.87 10.72 10.84
C GLN A 174 5.88 11.87 10.97
N LYS A 175 6.89 11.70 11.82
CA LYS A 175 7.97 12.69 12.03
C LYS A 175 8.80 12.93 10.77
N VAL A 176 9.18 11.87 10.05
CA VAL A 176 9.91 11.99 8.77
C VAL A 176 9.11 12.79 7.74
N HIS A 177 7.78 12.63 7.74
CA HIS A 177 6.89 13.18 6.74
C HIS A 177 6.09 14.42 7.18
N ASN A 178 6.47 15.04 8.29
CA ASN A 178 5.82 16.22 8.86
C ASN A 178 4.29 16.06 9.06
N LEU A 179 3.89 14.88 9.53
CA LEU A 179 2.51 14.59 9.92
C LEU A 179 2.31 14.76 11.43
N PRO A 180 1.05 14.88 11.92
CA PRO A 180 0.76 14.83 13.34
C PRO A 180 1.33 13.57 14.00
N ARG A 181 2.16 13.76 15.03
CA ARG A 181 3.00 12.74 15.70
C ARG A 181 2.19 11.92 16.72
N THR A 182 1.10 11.32 16.26
CA THR A 182 0.11 10.62 17.10
C THR A 182 0.43 9.15 17.36
N GLY A 183 1.32 8.55 16.54
CA GLY A 183 1.56 7.12 16.53
C GLY A 183 0.35 6.29 16.04
N GLN A 184 -0.70 6.92 15.52
CA GLN A 184 -1.90 6.25 14.98
C GLN A 184 -1.85 6.20 13.45
N MET A 185 -2.29 5.09 12.87
CA MET A 185 -2.56 5.02 11.43
C MET A 185 -3.95 5.56 11.17
N ASN A 186 -4.03 6.77 10.63
CA ASN A 186 -5.27 7.35 10.13
C ASN A 186 -5.22 7.43 8.59
N ARG A 187 -6.30 7.94 7.97
CA ARG A 187 -6.38 8.09 6.50
C ARG A 187 -5.21 8.91 5.93
N GLN A 188 -4.81 10.00 6.58
CA GLN A 188 -3.70 10.84 6.12
C GLN A 188 -2.36 10.10 6.18
N THR A 189 -2.09 9.36 7.27
CA THR A 189 -0.89 8.54 7.42
C THR A 189 -0.83 7.46 6.34
N TRP A 190 -1.95 6.77 6.07
CA TRP A 190 -2.05 5.77 4.99
C TRP A 190 -1.77 6.38 3.62
N GLN A 191 -2.42 7.51 3.29
CA GLN A 191 -2.20 8.20 2.02
C GLN A 191 -0.75 8.63 1.82
N LYS A 192 -0.09 9.09 2.89
CA LYS A 192 1.32 9.43 2.83
C LYS A 192 2.19 8.20 2.64
N LEU A 193 1.89 7.10 3.34
CA LEU A 193 2.64 5.84 3.23
C LEU A 193 2.65 5.32 1.79
N ALA A 194 1.49 5.29 1.14
CA ALA A 194 1.35 4.80 -0.23
C ALA A 194 2.15 5.61 -1.29
N LYS A 195 2.56 6.83 -0.96
CA LYS A 195 3.35 7.72 -1.84
C LYS A 195 4.80 7.90 -1.36
N SER A 196 5.17 7.28 -0.24
CA SER A 196 6.47 7.49 0.39
C SER A 196 7.53 6.54 -0.13
N GLY A 197 8.76 7.06 -0.27
CA GLY A 197 9.94 6.26 -0.56
C GLY A 197 10.76 5.95 0.70
N ARG A 198 12.00 5.52 0.48
CA ARG A 198 12.98 5.30 1.56
C ARG A 198 13.45 6.62 2.16
N VAL A 199 13.66 6.62 3.48
CA VAL A 199 14.32 7.74 4.18
C VAL A 199 15.74 7.91 3.65
N GLN A 200 16.14 9.15 3.41
CA GLN A 200 17.48 9.51 2.94
C GLN A 200 18.29 10.16 4.07
N PRO A 201 19.59 9.87 4.16
CA PRO A 201 20.46 10.53 5.13
C PRO A 201 20.89 11.91 4.61
N ARG A 202 21.24 12.81 5.52
CA ARG A 202 21.87 14.10 5.17
C ARG A 202 23.33 13.89 4.79
N TYR A 203 24.05 12.99 5.48
CA TYR A 203 25.47 12.73 5.25
C TYR A 203 25.68 11.34 4.63
N ARG A 204 26.38 11.30 3.48
CA ARG A 204 26.63 10.06 2.71
C ARG A 204 28.03 9.46 2.90
N GLY A 205 28.65 9.70 4.05
CA GLY A 205 30.00 9.23 4.36
C GLY A 205 30.16 7.71 4.34
N LYS A 206 31.42 7.26 4.22
CA LYS A 206 31.82 5.86 4.42
C LYS A 206 31.74 5.47 5.90
N GLY A 207 31.60 4.18 6.19
CA GLY A 207 31.52 3.67 7.55
C GLY A 207 30.13 3.76 8.16
N ILE A 208 30.05 3.61 9.49
CA ILE A 208 28.80 3.70 10.27
C ILE A 208 28.76 5.06 10.97
N HIS A 209 27.63 5.74 10.88
CA HIS A 209 27.35 6.93 11.66
C HIS A 209 25.87 7.02 12.04
N LEU A 210 25.59 7.81 13.08
CA LEU A 210 24.25 8.19 13.47
C LEU A 210 23.93 9.59 12.98
N GLU A 211 22.68 9.84 12.64
CA GLU A 211 22.14 11.17 12.35
C GLU A 211 20.95 11.43 13.24
N VAL A 212 20.97 12.54 13.98
CA VAL A 212 19.86 13.02 14.81
C VAL A 212 19.38 14.33 14.23
N ASP A 213 18.16 14.30 13.71
CA ASP A 213 17.44 15.48 13.24
C ASP A 213 16.54 15.99 14.36
N LYS A 214 16.93 17.11 14.97
CA LYS A 214 16.22 17.74 16.08
C LYS A 214 14.89 18.37 15.63
N THR A 215 14.77 18.80 14.38
CA THR A 215 13.52 19.39 13.87
C THR A 215 12.44 18.33 13.76
N ARG A 216 12.78 17.21 13.12
CA ARG A 216 11.87 16.08 12.94
C ARG A 216 11.79 15.17 14.17
N GLN A 217 12.76 15.24 15.08
CA GLN A 217 12.88 14.35 16.25
C GLN A 217 13.04 12.87 15.85
N ILE A 218 13.94 12.61 14.91
CA ILE A 218 14.29 11.26 14.44
C ILE A 218 15.78 10.98 14.59
N MET A 219 16.11 9.69 14.70
CA MET A 219 17.47 9.19 14.63
C MET A 219 17.58 8.14 13.52
N MET A 220 18.66 8.23 12.73
CA MET A 220 18.99 7.28 11.68
C MET A 220 20.34 6.62 11.96
N LEU A 221 20.44 5.32 11.71
CA LEU A 221 21.74 4.67 11.54
C LEU A 221 22.03 4.58 10.04
N VAL A 222 23.18 5.13 9.65
CA VAL A 222 23.64 5.18 8.27
C VAL A 222 24.89 4.32 8.14
N ARG A 223 24.97 3.53 7.07
CA ARG A 223 26.16 2.75 6.73
C ARG A 223 26.49 2.93 5.25
N ASN A 224 27.69 3.42 4.94
CA ASN A 224 28.16 3.65 3.57
C ASN A 224 27.14 4.45 2.75
N GLY A 225 26.72 5.60 3.29
CA GLY A 225 25.74 6.50 2.68
C GLY A 225 24.30 5.98 2.52
N LYS A 226 23.96 4.83 3.11
CA LYS A 226 22.62 4.24 3.06
C LYS A 226 22.01 4.13 4.46
N VAL A 227 20.77 4.61 4.63
CA VAL A 227 20.01 4.42 5.87
C VAL A 227 19.74 2.93 6.09
N ARG A 228 20.09 2.45 7.28
CA ARG A 228 19.84 1.07 7.73
C ARG A 228 18.62 0.98 8.63
N ALA A 229 18.38 2.01 9.43
CA ALA A 229 17.25 2.10 10.34
C ALA A 229 16.93 3.57 10.64
N THR A 230 15.65 3.85 10.85
CA THR A 230 15.11 5.16 11.26
C THR A 230 14.17 4.93 12.43
N LEU A 231 14.28 5.76 13.46
CA LEU A 231 13.52 5.66 14.70
C LEU A 231 13.09 7.06 15.15
N HIS A 232 11.98 7.16 15.89
CA HIS A 232 11.64 8.42 16.57
C HIS A 232 12.46 8.56 17.86
N VAL A 233 12.86 9.79 18.16
CA VAL A 233 13.57 10.12 19.41
C VAL A 233 12.93 11.32 20.10
N SER A 234 13.35 11.61 21.32
CA SER A 234 13.04 12.86 22.02
C SER A 234 14.33 13.47 22.56
N THR A 235 14.69 14.66 22.04
CA THR A 235 15.90 15.39 22.42
C THR A 235 15.62 16.37 23.57
N GLY A 236 16.60 17.21 23.89
CA GLY A 236 16.53 18.20 24.96
C GLY A 236 15.42 19.23 24.79
N LYS A 237 14.62 19.46 25.83
CA LYS A 237 13.42 20.33 25.82
C LYS A 237 13.72 21.75 25.36
N THR A 238 14.84 22.32 25.79
CA THR A 238 15.26 23.70 25.47
C THR A 238 16.11 23.78 24.20
N GLY A 239 16.21 22.67 23.44
CA GLY A 239 17.10 22.58 22.29
C GLY A 239 18.58 22.43 22.65
N ASN A 240 18.89 22.22 23.92
CA ASN A 240 20.25 22.12 24.47
C ASN A 240 21.02 20.84 24.08
N THR A 241 20.40 19.87 23.41
CA THR A 241 21.15 18.78 22.75
C THR A 241 22.11 19.40 21.74
N PRO A 242 23.43 19.24 21.92
CA PRO A 242 24.41 20.03 21.18
C PRO A 242 24.44 19.60 19.72
N GLU A 243 24.44 20.59 18.82
CA GLU A 243 24.55 20.38 17.38
C GLU A 243 26.01 20.25 16.98
N GLY A 244 26.27 19.49 15.92
CA GLY A 244 27.61 19.24 15.41
C GLY A 244 27.88 17.77 15.15
N ARG A 245 29.17 17.45 15.01
CA ARG A 245 29.67 16.09 14.79
C ARG A 245 30.49 15.68 16.00
N TYR A 246 30.13 14.55 16.60
CA TYR A 246 30.82 14.01 17.78
C TYR A 246 31.12 12.52 17.60
N PRO A 247 32.17 11.98 18.23
CA PRO A 247 32.36 10.53 18.31
C PRO A 247 31.51 9.94 19.43
N ILE A 248 30.95 8.74 19.22
CA ILE A 248 30.52 7.90 20.34
C ILE A 248 31.78 7.43 21.07
N PHE A 249 32.09 7.99 22.24
CA PHE A 249 33.36 7.73 22.93
C PHE A 249 33.24 6.72 24.07
N ALA A 250 32.04 6.48 24.58
CA ALA A 250 31.83 5.52 25.65
C ALA A 250 30.43 4.90 25.60
N LYS A 251 30.28 3.75 26.26
CA LYS A 251 29.03 3.00 26.36
C LYS A 251 28.88 2.35 27.73
N GLY A 252 27.63 2.17 28.17
CA GLY A 252 27.33 1.47 29.42
C GLY A 252 27.73 2.25 30.69
N ILE A 253 27.92 3.56 30.57
CA ILE A 253 28.23 4.44 31.70
C ILE A 253 26.92 4.96 32.32
N GLY A 254 26.83 4.92 33.65
CA GLY A 254 25.67 5.39 34.40
C GLY A 254 24.52 4.37 34.47
N SER A 255 23.40 4.78 35.04
CA SER A 255 22.21 3.92 35.26
C SER A 255 21.22 3.91 34.10
N LEU A 256 21.48 4.66 33.02
CA LEU A 256 20.57 4.78 31.88
C LEU A 256 20.72 3.59 30.93
N TYR A 257 19.58 3.03 30.52
CA TYR A 257 19.57 1.82 29.69
C TYR A 257 20.24 2.05 28.33
N ARG A 258 21.27 1.23 28.03
CA ARG A 258 22.04 1.29 26.78
C ARG A 258 22.61 2.69 26.48
N PHE A 259 23.13 3.35 27.51
CA PHE A 259 23.72 4.67 27.37
C PHE A 259 24.92 4.67 26.41
N MET A 260 24.92 5.59 25.44
CA MET A 260 26.05 5.87 24.53
C MET A 260 26.44 7.35 24.61
N SER A 261 27.62 7.64 25.13
CA SER A 261 28.11 9.01 25.32
C SER A 261 28.66 9.59 24.02
N PHE A 262 28.33 10.85 23.72
CA PHE A 262 28.88 11.55 22.56
C PHE A 262 29.49 12.92 22.87
N LYS A 263 29.06 13.62 23.94
CA LYS A 263 29.73 14.87 24.35
C LYS A 263 29.54 15.12 25.85
N GLY A 264 30.60 15.06 26.67
CA GLY A 264 30.47 15.23 28.12
C GLY A 264 29.37 14.31 28.70
N ASN A 265 28.38 14.90 29.36
CA ASN A 265 27.23 14.18 29.93
C ASN A 265 26.07 13.93 28.93
N PHE A 266 26.21 14.35 27.66
CA PHE A 266 25.22 14.10 26.62
C PHE A 266 25.42 12.72 25.99
N GLY A 267 24.31 11.97 25.88
CA GLY A 267 24.30 10.65 25.26
C GLY A 267 22.96 10.27 24.64
N ILE A 268 22.93 9.08 24.05
CA ILE A 268 21.70 8.39 23.61
C ILE A 268 21.36 7.33 24.67
N HIS A 269 20.08 7.15 24.98
CA HIS A 269 19.65 6.05 25.86
C HIS A 269 18.18 5.67 25.68
N GLY A 270 17.87 4.44 26.09
CA GLY A 270 16.50 3.93 26.19
C GLY A 270 15.67 4.69 27.23
N TYR A 271 14.40 4.94 26.92
CA TYR A 271 13.46 5.59 27.82
C TYR A 271 12.01 5.12 27.57
N VAL A 272 11.17 5.14 28.60
CA VAL A 272 9.73 4.84 28.49
C VAL A 272 8.92 5.91 29.23
N PRO A 273 7.91 6.54 28.59
CA PRO A 273 7.67 6.59 27.15
C PRO A 273 8.56 7.65 26.47
N VAL A 274 8.93 7.46 25.21
CA VAL A 274 9.60 8.52 24.43
C VAL A 274 8.56 9.51 23.89
N PRO A 275 8.59 10.80 24.29
CA PRO A 275 7.59 11.76 23.86
C PRO A 275 7.69 12.13 22.37
N ALA A 276 6.60 12.64 21.81
CA ALA A 276 6.54 13.11 20.43
C ALA A 276 7.39 14.38 20.17
N GLN A 277 7.69 15.13 21.23
CA GLN A 277 8.41 16.41 21.22
C GLN A 277 9.71 16.32 22.03
N PRO A 278 10.64 17.29 21.89
CA PRO A 278 11.80 17.40 22.76
C PRO A 278 11.35 17.51 24.23
N ALA A 279 11.90 16.67 25.10
CA ALA A 279 11.46 16.56 26.50
C ALA A 279 12.56 16.10 27.47
N SER A 280 13.77 15.80 26.99
CA SER A 280 14.87 15.39 27.87
C SER A 280 15.58 16.62 28.45
N ALA A 281 16.51 16.37 29.38
CA ALA A 281 17.44 17.38 29.88
C ALA A 281 18.63 17.63 28.93
N GLY A 282 18.70 16.96 27.77
CA GLY A 282 19.78 17.13 26.81
C GLY A 282 20.09 15.87 26.00
N CYS A 283 19.93 14.69 26.61
CA CYS A 283 20.16 13.41 25.94
C CYS A 283 19.15 13.11 24.82
N VAL A 284 19.50 12.20 23.93
CA VAL A 284 18.61 11.68 22.89
C VAL A 284 17.93 10.42 23.44
N ARG A 285 16.64 10.53 23.78
CA ARG A 285 15.83 9.40 24.25
C ARG A 285 15.33 8.58 23.08
N GLU A 286 15.53 7.27 23.12
CA GLU A 286 14.99 6.30 22.16
C GLU A 286 14.12 5.24 22.85
N PRO A 287 13.17 4.60 22.14
CA PRO A 287 12.38 3.53 22.72
C PRO A 287 13.22 2.37 23.22
N MET A 288 12.91 1.85 24.41
CA MET A 288 13.64 0.73 25.03
C MET A 288 13.79 -0.48 24.09
N TRP A 289 12.71 -0.84 23.37
CA TRP A 289 12.70 -1.99 22.46
C TRP A 289 13.70 -1.86 21.29
N ALA A 290 14.10 -0.62 20.97
CA ALA A 290 15.03 -0.32 19.89
C ALA A 290 16.47 -0.07 20.38
N ALA A 291 16.65 0.23 21.67
CA ALA A 291 17.92 0.67 22.21
C ALA A 291 19.03 -0.39 22.07
N ASP A 292 18.73 -1.67 22.31
CA ASP A 292 19.65 -2.77 22.04
C ASP A 292 20.12 -2.79 20.58
N TRP A 293 19.22 -2.50 19.64
CA TRP A 293 19.53 -2.55 18.22
C TRP A 293 20.56 -1.49 17.83
N PHE A 294 20.34 -0.24 18.24
CA PHE A 294 21.25 0.89 17.99
C PHE A 294 22.55 0.75 18.78
N TYR A 295 22.47 0.37 20.05
CA TYR A 295 23.64 0.16 20.90
C TYR A 295 24.60 -0.87 20.32
N ASN A 296 24.09 -2.04 19.90
CA ASN A 296 24.95 -3.11 19.39
C ASN A 296 25.54 -2.82 17.99
N ARG A 297 24.97 -1.86 17.25
CA ARG A 297 25.37 -1.56 15.85
C ARG A 297 26.14 -0.26 15.67
N THR A 298 26.32 0.49 16.74
CA THR A 298 27.06 1.76 16.73
C THR A 298 28.39 1.56 17.46
N PRO A 299 29.53 1.29 16.78
CA PRO A 299 30.79 1.08 17.48
C PRO A 299 31.28 2.34 18.22
N ILE A 300 32.13 2.17 19.22
CA ILE A 300 32.91 3.29 19.78
C ILE A 300 33.75 3.88 18.62
N GLY A 301 33.85 5.20 18.57
CA GLY A 301 34.46 5.96 17.47
C GLY A 301 33.52 6.27 16.31
N ALA A 302 32.32 5.66 16.23
CA ALA A 302 31.33 6.05 15.22
C ALA A 302 30.94 7.51 15.39
N SER A 303 30.80 8.24 14.27
CA SER A 303 30.31 9.63 14.32
C SER A 303 28.82 9.66 14.61
N ILE A 304 28.38 10.66 15.37
CA ILE A 304 26.99 11.11 15.44
C ILE A 304 26.92 12.55 14.93
N TYR A 305 26.04 12.79 13.97
CA TYR A 305 25.72 14.12 13.45
C TYR A 305 24.40 14.58 14.05
N ILE A 306 24.40 15.73 14.70
CA ILE A 306 23.21 16.32 15.31
C ILE A 306 22.94 17.66 14.66
N TYR A 307 21.75 17.84 14.11
CA TYR A 307 21.38 19.03 13.35
C TYR A 307 19.89 19.35 13.44
N ARG A 308 19.51 20.51 12.91
CA ARG A 308 18.13 20.92 12.64
C ARG A 308 17.83 20.90 11.14
#